data_AF-A0A378VI88-F1
#
_entry.id   AF-A0A378VI88-F1
#
_cell.length_a   1.000
_cell.length_b   1.000
_cell.length_c   1.000
_cell.angle_alpha   90.00
_cell.angle_beta   90.00
_cell.angle_gamma   90.00
#
_symmetry.space_group_name_H-M   'P 1'
#
loop_
_entity.id
_entity.type
_entity.pdbx_description
1 polymer ?
#
loop_
_entity_poly.entity_id
_entity_poly.type
_entity_poly.pdbx_seq_one_letter_code
_entity_poly.pdbx_strand_id
1 'polypeptide(L)'
;MSYLNLDDDMYLIYDFKKVMKREKEFIEKTRLLSLNDESIFGIKKDKGLFASEEWWSNIDSGQIITRSVSGVISSIYEAGMERRNIPNSFSFIDGEGIVRNESMYMMNKSDRHLFCEGKKIVIFYAYNELKKSNQKKGDLIDLENNYVEQVIEMAISK
;
A
#
# COMPACT_ATOMS: atom_id res chain seq x y z
N MET A 1 -6.80 15.56 -1.58
CA MET A 1 -6.98 15.30 -0.14
C MET A 1 -5.88 14.36 0.28
N SER A 2 -5.36 14.53 1.51
CA SER A 2 -4.50 13.52 2.15
C SER A 2 -5.41 12.53 2.86
N TYR A 3 -5.01 11.26 2.92
CA TYR A 3 -5.71 10.25 3.72
C TYR A 3 -5.14 10.14 5.14
N LEU A 4 -3.86 10.47 5.32
CA LEU A 4 -3.24 10.56 6.63
C LEU A 4 -3.47 11.94 7.26
N ASN A 5 -3.98 11.94 8.49
CA ASN A 5 -3.95 13.10 9.38
C ASN A 5 -2.61 13.06 10.13
N LEU A 6 -1.68 13.94 9.73
CA LEU A 6 -0.31 13.91 10.22
C LEU A 6 -0.09 14.94 11.34
N ASP A 7 0.60 14.51 12.39
CA ASP A 7 1.16 15.39 13.41
C ASP A 7 2.31 16.24 12.84
N ASP A 8 2.65 17.35 13.50
CA ASP A 8 3.68 18.29 13.05
C ASP A 8 5.09 17.66 12.96
N ASP A 9 5.34 16.59 13.71
CA ASP A 9 6.60 15.83 13.72
C ASP A 9 6.69 14.79 12.60
N MET A 10 5.64 14.62 11.78
CA MET A 10 5.61 13.66 10.70
C MET A 10 5.99 14.28 9.35
N TYR A 11 6.58 13.46 8.49
CA TYR A 11 6.93 13.79 7.11
C TYR A 11 6.29 12.79 6.15
N LEU A 12 5.44 13.28 5.24
CA LEU A 12 4.82 12.46 4.19
C LEU A 12 5.88 12.05 3.16
N ILE A 13 6.45 10.87 3.34
CA ILE A 13 7.54 10.34 2.51
C ILE A 13 7.02 9.74 1.19
N TYR A 14 5.78 9.26 1.16
CA TYR A 14 5.17 8.68 -0.03
C TYR A 14 3.71 9.07 -0.22
N ASP A 15 3.34 9.28 -1.48
CA ASP A 15 1.97 9.57 -1.94
C ASP A 15 1.79 8.90 -3.31
N PHE A 16 1.01 7.82 -3.33
CA PHE A 16 0.73 7.02 -4.51
C PHE A 16 0.16 7.86 -5.65
N LYS A 17 -0.75 8.79 -5.35
CA LYS A 17 -1.38 9.65 -6.36
C LYS A 17 -0.36 10.57 -7.03
N LYS A 18 0.68 11.01 -6.32
CA LYS A 18 1.80 11.77 -6.91
C LYS A 18 2.75 10.89 -7.70
N VAL A 19 3.13 9.72 -7.17
CA VAL A 19 4.09 8.81 -7.84
C VAL A 19 3.52 8.26 -9.15
N MET A 20 2.25 7.84 -9.13
CA MET A 20 1.57 7.24 -10.27
C MET A 20 1.37 8.19 -11.47
N LYS A 21 1.48 9.51 -11.28
CA LYS A 21 1.53 10.46 -12.42
C LYS A 21 2.69 10.16 -13.37
N ARG A 22 3.77 9.55 -12.86
CA ARG A 22 5.01 9.24 -13.58
C ARG A 22 5.10 7.76 -14.00
N GLU A 23 4.33 6.87 -13.37
CA GLU A 23 4.38 5.41 -13.58
C GLU A 23 3.15 4.86 -14.32
N LYS A 24 2.78 5.50 -15.44
CA LYS A 24 1.57 5.13 -16.19
C LYS A 24 1.57 3.69 -16.71
N GLU A 25 2.74 3.14 -17.03
CA GLU A 25 2.87 1.77 -17.53
C GLU A 25 2.44 0.72 -16.51
N PHE A 26 2.78 0.92 -15.23
CA PHE A 26 2.35 0.03 -14.15
C PHE A 26 0.83 0.01 -14.01
N ILE A 27 0.20 1.18 -14.00
CA ILE A 27 -1.25 1.32 -13.92
C ILE A 27 -1.90 0.59 -15.10
N GLU A 28 -1.40 0.82 -16.32
CA GLU A 28 -1.99 0.23 -17.52
C GLU A 28 -1.87 -1.29 -17.52
N LYS A 29 -0.70 -1.85 -17.14
CA LYS A 29 -0.54 -3.30 -17.00
C LYS A 29 -1.51 -3.90 -16.00
N THR A 30 -1.69 -3.26 -14.84
CA THR A 30 -2.66 -3.71 -13.82
C THR A 30 -4.10 -3.65 -14.35
N ARG A 31 -4.46 -2.60 -15.08
CA ARG A 31 -5.80 -2.47 -15.71
C ARG A 31 -6.04 -3.52 -16.78
N LEU A 32 -5.09 -3.73 -17.68
CA LEU A 32 -5.17 -4.75 -18.73
C LEU A 32 -5.35 -6.15 -18.13
N LEU A 33 -4.61 -6.47 -17.07
CA LEU A 33 -4.77 -7.75 -16.37
C LEU A 33 -6.15 -7.88 -15.71
N SER A 34 -6.66 -6.79 -15.12
CA SER A 34 -8.00 -6.75 -14.52
C SER A 34 -9.13 -6.92 -15.55
N LEU A 35 -8.93 -6.41 -16.77
CA LEU A 35 -9.87 -6.50 -17.89
C LEU A 35 -9.85 -7.86 -18.61
N ASN A 36 -8.75 -8.60 -18.54
CA ASN A 36 -8.63 -9.91 -19.18
C ASN A 36 -9.43 -10.98 -18.42
N ASP A 37 -10.68 -11.20 -18.81
CA ASP A 37 -11.59 -12.15 -18.15
C ASP A 37 -11.16 -13.63 -18.28
N GLU A 38 -10.25 -13.97 -19.20
CA GLU A 38 -9.67 -15.32 -19.33
C GLU A 38 -8.60 -15.60 -18.26
N SER A 39 -8.03 -14.56 -17.65
CA SER A 39 -7.03 -14.67 -16.60
C SER A 39 -7.67 -14.74 -15.22
N ILE A 40 -7.20 -15.66 -14.37
CA ILE A 40 -7.57 -15.70 -12.94
C ILE A 40 -6.76 -14.71 -12.10
N PHE A 41 -5.71 -14.12 -12.66
CA PHE A 41 -4.83 -13.16 -11.99
C PHE A 41 -5.31 -11.73 -12.21
N GLY A 42 -5.00 -10.85 -11.25
CA GLY A 42 -5.38 -9.45 -11.25
C GLY A 42 -6.38 -9.12 -10.15
N ILE A 43 -6.86 -7.88 -10.16
CA ILE A 43 -7.85 -7.37 -9.21
C ILE A 43 -9.22 -7.25 -9.90
N LYS A 44 -10.30 -7.27 -9.12
CA LYS A 44 -11.65 -7.05 -9.63
C LYS A 44 -11.79 -5.60 -10.14
N LYS A 45 -12.62 -5.46 -11.18
CA LYS A 45 -12.95 -4.17 -11.83
C LYS A 45 -14.28 -3.56 -11.37
N ASP A 46 -14.97 -4.22 -10.44
CA ASP A 46 -16.32 -3.87 -9.96
C ASP A 46 -16.37 -2.58 -9.14
N LYS A 47 -15.25 -2.18 -8.54
CA LYS A 47 -15.09 -0.89 -7.84
C LYS A 47 -14.29 0.12 -8.66
N GLY A 48 -14.34 0.00 -9.98
CA GLY A 48 -13.57 0.81 -10.92
C GLY A 48 -12.20 0.23 -11.22
N LEU A 49 -11.65 0.59 -12.39
CA LEU A 49 -10.31 0.15 -12.80
C LEU A 49 -9.22 0.78 -11.92
N PHE A 50 -8.15 0.05 -11.65
CA PHE A 50 -7.05 0.49 -10.78
C PHE A 50 -6.62 1.95 -11.05
N ALA A 51 -6.56 2.78 -9.99
CA ALA A 51 -6.18 4.20 -10.06
C ALA A 51 -7.01 5.09 -11.02
N SER A 52 -8.20 4.64 -11.46
CA SER A 52 -9.17 5.49 -12.18
C SER A 52 -9.89 6.45 -11.22
N GLU A 53 -10.60 7.44 -11.76
CA GLU A 53 -11.41 8.35 -10.93
C GLU A 53 -12.51 7.60 -10.15
N GLU A 54 -13.14 6.59 -10.76
CA GLU A 54 -14.11 5.73 -10.07
C GLU A 54 -13.47 4.95 -8.91
N TRP A 55 -12.27 4.41 -9.13
CA TRP A 55 -11.52 3.72 -8.08
C TRP A 55 -11.17 4.65 -6.92
N TRP A 56 -10.71 5.88 -7.21
CA TRP A 56 -10.48 6.89 -6.18
C TRP A 56 -11.77 7.26 -5.43
N SER A 57 -12.87 7.49 -6.15
CA SER A 57 -14.17 7.79 -5.55
C SER A 57 -14.67 6.64 -4.66
N ASN A 58 -14.35 5.39 -4.99
CA ASN A 58 -14.72 4.22 -4.18
C ASN A 58 -13.83 4.06 -2.94
N ILE A 59 -12.58 4.55 -2.96
CA ILE A 59 -11.78 4.71 -1.73
C ILE A 59 -12.40 5.80 -0.85
N ASP A 60 -12.69 6.98 -1.42
CA ASP A 60 -13.22 8.14 -0.69
C ASP A 60 -14.59 7.86 -0.04
N SER A 61 -15.44 7.08 -0.72
CA SER A 61 -16.77 6.69 -0.23
C SER A 61 -16.79 5.42 0.63
N GLY A 62 -15.62 4.81 0.89
CA GLY A 62 -15.48 3.60 1.71
C GLY A 62 -15.99 2.30 1.07
N GLN A 63 -16.23 2.30 -0.25
CA GLN A 63 -16.59 1.08 -1.00
C GLN A 63 -15.38 0.15 -1.18
N ILE A 64 -14.18 0.72 -1.34
CA ILE A 64 -12.91 0.00 -1.23
C ILE A 64 -12.48 0.04 0.24
N ILE A 65 -12.12 -1.14 0.78
CA ILE A 65 -11.69 -1.27 2.17
C ILE A 65 -10.37 -0.54 2.33
N THR A 66 -10.24 0.24 3.39
CA THR A 66 -9.01 0.97 3.73
C THR A 66 -8.60 0.70 5.18
N ARG A 67 -7.31 0.88 5.46
CA ARG A 67 -6.78 0.77 6.82
C ARG A 67 -5.65 1.77 7.02
N SER A 68 -5.66 2.45 8.16
CA SER A 68 -4.49 3.18 8.66
C SER A 68 -3.80 2.33 9.71
N VAL A 69 -2.49 2.18 9.60
CA VAL A 69 -1.67 1.48 10.60
C VAL A 69 -0.51 2.38 10.99
N SER A 70 -0.27 2.48 12.30
CA SER A 70 0.87 3.20 12.86
C SER A 70 1.70 2.28 13.74
N GLY A 71 3.01 2.52 13.80
CA GLY A 71 3.90 1.78 14.69
C GLY A 71 5.30 2.36 14.73
N VAL A 72 6.24 1.57 15.27
CA VAL A 72 7.64 1.94 15.40
C VAL A 72 8.49 0.94 14.61
N ILE A 73 9.37 1.44 13.75
CA ILE A 73 10.29 0.61 12.96
C ILE A 73 11.20 -0.17 13.91
N SER A 74 11.21 -1.50 13.77
CA SER A 74 11.98 -2.43 14.59
C SER A 74 13.19 -3.02 13.87
N SER A 75 13.19 -3.03 12.53
CA SER A 75 14.32 -3.50 11.74
C SER A 75 14.25 -3.01 10.29
N ILE A 76 15.40 -2.98 9.63
CA ILE A 76 15.55 -2.62 8.21
C ILE A 76 16.32 -3.72 7.51
N TYR A 77 15.88 -4.09 6.31
CA TYR A 77 16.47 -5.20 5.57
C TYR A 77 16.30 -5.07 4.06
N GLU A 78 17.01 -5.93 3.34
CA GLU A 78 16.84 -6.15 1.92
C GLU A 78 15.96 -7.37 1.69
N ALA A 79 14.90 -7.20 0.89
CA ALA A 79 14.00 -8.25 0.47
C ALA A 79 14.01 -8.42 -1.06
N GLY A 80 13.65 -9.61 -1.52
CA GLY A 80 13.62 -9.97 -2.95
C GLY A 80 14.75 -10.92 -3.36
N MET A 81 14.69 -11.38 -4.60
CA MET A 81 15.64 -12.37 -5.13
C MET A 81 16.97 -11.76 -5.59
N GLU A 82 16.97 -10.46 -5.92
CA GLU A 82 18.18 -9.75 -6.34
C GLU A 82 18.88 -9.13 -5.14
N ARG A 83 20.16 -9.48 -4.92
CA ARG A 83 21.00 -8.80 -3.93
C ARG A 83 21.62 -7.55 -4.54
N ARG A 84 21.19 -6.40 -4.07
CA ARG A 84 21.65 -5.05 -4.40
C ARG A 84 22.41 -4.41 -3.24
N ASN A 85 22.43 -5.03 -2.04
CA ASN A 85 23.03 -4.51 -0.82
C ASN A 85 22.48 -3.13 -0.42
N ILE A 86 21.23 -2.86 -0.77
CA ILE A 86 20.53 -1.61 -0.45
C ILE A 86 19.22 -2.01 0.23
N PRO A 87 19.00 -1.64 1.50
CA PRO A 87 17.74 -1.96 2.18
C PRO A 87 16.56 -1.38 1.42
N ASN A 88 15.52 -2.19 1.24
CA ASN A 88 14.32 -1.82 0.51
C ASN A 88 13.04 -2.17 1.27
N SER A 89 13.16 -2.70 2.49
CA SER A 89 12.06 -3.16 3.31
C SER A 89 12.35 -2.92 4.78
N PHE A 90 11.32 -2.91 5.60
CA PHE A 90 11.41 -2.71 7.04
C PHE A 90 10.33 -3.50 7.77
N SER A 91 10.60 -3.84 9.03
CA SER A 91 9.57 -4.33 9.95
C SER A 91 9.23 -3.22 10.95
N PHE A 92 7.98 -3.19 11.40
CA PHE A 92 7.54 -2.30 12.47
C PHE A 92 6.56 -3.00 13.39
N ILE A 93 6.52 -2.55 14.65
CA ILE A 93 5.57 -3.06 15.65
C ILE A 93 4.43 -2.06 15.76
N ASP A 94 3.20 -2.52 15.52
CA ASP A 94 2.01 -1.68 15.62
C ASP A 94 1.53 -1.51 17.08
N GLY A 95 0.48 -0.71 17.28
CA GLY A 95 -0.08 -0.43 18.60
C GLY A 95 -0.66 -1.66 19.33
N GLU A 96 -0.88 -2.78 18.62
CA GLU A 96 -1.34 -4.05 19.18
C GLU A 96 -0.16 -4.99 19.49
N GLY A 97 1.08 -4.56 19.25
CA GLY A 97 2.28 -5.38 19.42
C GLY A 97 2.53 -6.35 18.27
N ILE A 98 1.81 -6.22 17.15
CA ILE A 98 1.96 -7.10 15.98
C ILE A 98 3.15 -6.61 15.14
N VAL A 99 4.05 -7.53 14.81
CA VAL A 99 5.13 -7.27 13.84
C VAL A 99 4.56 -7.29 12.43
N ARG A 100 4.74 -6.19 11.71
CA ARG A 100 4.36 -6.03 10.30
C ARG A 100 5.59 -5.80 9.46
N ASN A 101 5.53 -6.22 8.20
CA ASN A 101 6.60 -6.09 7.22
C ASN A 101 6.10 -5.26 6.05
N GLU A 102 6.92 -4.34 5.55
CA GLU A 102 6.55 -3.48 4.43
C GLU A 102 7.77 -3.08 3.59
N SER A 103 7.53 -2.79 2.31
CA SER A 103 8.52 -2.20 1.42
C SER A 103 8.72 -0.70 1.70
N MET A 104 9.92 -0.19 1.46
CA MET A 104 10.21 1.23 1.55
C MET A 104 9.66 1.97 0.33
N TYR A 105 8.57 2.71 0.54
CA TYR A 105 8.01 3.62 -0.44
C TYR A 105 8.44 5.06 -0.17
N MET A 106 8.91 5.77 -1.20
CA MET A 106 9.37 7.15 -1.07
C MET A 106 9.23 7.90 -2.40
N MET A 107 8.83 9.17 -2.37
CA MET A 107 8.79 10.03 -3.56
C MET A 107 10.19 10.43 -4.02
N ASN A 108 11.10 10.67 -3.07
CA ASN A 108 12.49 10.99 -3.33
C ASN A 108 13.41 9.88 -2.81
N LYS A 109 14.25 9.33 -3.67
CA LYS A 109 15.17 8.25 -3.31
C LYS A 109 16.18 8.65 -2.23
N SER A 110 16.51 9.94 -2.10
CA SER A 110 17.38 10.40 -1.02
C SER A 110 16.76 10.14 0.35
N ASP A 111 15.43 10.11 0.46
CA ASP A 111 14.72 10.02 1.74
C ASP A 111 14.77 8.61 2.35
N ARG A 112 15.40 7.65 1.66
CA ARG A 112 15.64 6.29 2.19
C ARG A 112 16.27 6.29 3.58
N HIS A 113 17.18 7.24 3.84
CA HIS A 113 17.87 7.35 5.13
C HIS A 113 16.92 7.68 6.30
N LEU A 114 15.70 8.15 6.03
CA LEU A 114 14.71 8.42 7.07
C LEU A 114 14.14 7.14 7.66
N PHE A 115 14.13 6.03 6.90
CA PHE A 115 13.83 4.72 7.45
C PHE A 115 14.96 4.32 8.39
N CYS A 116 14.69 4.37 9.69
CA CYS A 116 15.62 3.99 10.74
C CYS A 116 14.85 3.34 11.90
N GLU A 117 15.47 2.39 12.60
CA GLU A 117 14.89 1.80 13.80
C GLU A 117 14.54 2.87 14.85
N GLY A 118 13.43 2.68 15.55
CA GLY A 118 12.90 3.64 16.53
C GLY A 118 12.08 4.79 15.94
N LYS A 119 12.09 5.00 14.62
CA LYS A 119 11.22 6.01 13.97
C LYS A 119 9.77 5.54 13.96
N LYS A 120 8.84 6.48 14.16
CA LYS A 120 7.42 6.22 13.99
C LYS A 120 7.09 6.18 12.51
N ILE A 121 6.25 5.24 12.12
CA ILE A 121 5.72 5.10 10.75
C ILE A 121 4.19 5.09 10.81
N VAL A 122 3.56 5.74 9.84
CA VAL A 122 2.10 5.69 9.64
C VAL A 122 1.84 5.43 8.16
N ILE A 123 0.98 4.45 7.87
CA ILE A 123 0.71 3.96 6.52
C ILE A 123 -0.79 3.89 6.30
N PHE A 124 -1.26 4.44 5.17
CA PHE A 124 -2.63 4.29 4.71
C PHE A 124 -2.68 3.32 3.55
N TYR A 125 -3.51 2.29 3.68
CA TYR A 125 -3.70 1.23 2.71
C TYR A 125 -5.09 1.28 2.08
N ALA A 126 -5.16 0.90 0.80
CA ALA A 126 -6.38 0.46 0.14
C ALA A 126 -6.26 -1.02 -0.24
N TYR A 127 -7.32 -1.80 -0.03
CA TYR A 127 -7.35 -3.24 -0.27
C TYR A 127 -8.13 -3.53 -1.55
N ASN A 128 -7.43 -4.01 -2.58
CA ASN A 128 -8.04 -4.37 -3.85
C ASN A 128 -8.38 -5.85 -3.88
N GLU A 129 -9.66 -6.20 -4.06
CA GLU A 129 -10.08 -7.58 -4.10
C GLU A 129 -9.50 -8.30 -5.33
N LEU A 130 -8.94 -9.49 -5.12
CA LEU A 130 -8.41 -10.34 -6.18
C LEU A 130 -9.54 -10.92 -7.04
N LYS A 131 -9.28 -11.12 -8.33
CA LYS A 131 -10.23 -11.81 -9.23
C LYS A 131 -10.57 -13.21 -8.72
N LYS A 132 -9.54 -13.94 -8.30
CA LYS A 132 -9.69 -15.22 -7.60
C LYS A 132 -9.76 -14.95 -6.10
N SER A 133 -10.97 -14.78 -5.61
CA SER A 133 -11.26 -14.72 -4.17
C SER A 133 -12.08 -15.95 -3.76
N ASN A 134 -11.75 -16.50 -2.59
CA ASN A 134 -12.52 -17.55 -1.94
C ASN A 134 -13.56 -16.98 -0.96
N GLN A 135 -13.63 -15.65 -0.83
CA GLN A 135 -14.53 -14.94 0.07
C GLN A 135 -15.98 -15.07 -0.40
N LYS A 136 -16.87 -15.63 0.43
CA LYS A 136 -18.31 -15.64 0.13
C LYS A 136 -19.00 -14.44 0.75
N LYS A 137 -20.14 -14.07 0.20
CA LYS A 137 -20.99 -13.00 0.73
C LYS A 137 -21.46 -13.37 2.14
N GLY A 138 -21.10 -12.54 3.13
CA GLY A 138 -21.46 -12.74 4.54
C GLY A 138 -20.35 -13.36 5.39
N ASP A 139 -19.27 -13.85 4.78
CA ASP A 139 -18.09 -14.32 5.51
C ASP A 139 -17.33 -13.14 6.16
N LEU A 140 -16.59 -13.43 7.23
CA LEU A 140 -15.63 -12.49 7.81
C LEU A 140 -14.56 -12.16 6.76
N ILE A 141 -14.25 -10.87 6.60
CA ILE A 141 -13.31 -10.39 5.60
C ILE A 141 -11.91 -10.93 5.89
N ASP A 142 -11.36 -11.70 4.95
CA ASP A 142 -9.99 -12.19 4.96
C ASP A 142 -9.16 -11.37 3.98
N LEU A 143 -8.53 -10.31 4.52
CA LEU A 143 -7.68 -9.39 3.76
C LEU A 143 -6.40 -10.05 3.24
N GLU A 144 -5.89 -11.06 3.93
CA GLU A 144 -4.58 -11.67 3.62
C GLU A 144 -4.66 -12.54 2.35
N ASN A 145 -5.74 -13.31 2.19
CA ASN A 145 -5.84 -14.27 1.09
C ASN A 145 -6.67 -13.78 -0.12
N ASN A 146 -7.46 -12.71 0.05
CA ASN A 146 -8.42 -12.29 -0.98
C ASN A 146 -8.17 -10.88 -1.52
N TYR A 147 -7.22 -10.14 -0.95
CA TYR A 147 -6.95 -8.77 -1.33
C TYR A 147 -5.46 -8.54 -1.55
N VAL A 148 -5.15 -7.55 -2.37
CA VAL A 148 -3.82 -6.99 -2.48
C VAL A 148 -3.82 -5.65 -1.76
N GLU A 149 -2.90 -5.52 -0.82
CA GLU A 149 -2.63 -4.26 -0.12
C GLU A 149 -1.94 -3.29 -1.07
N GLN A 150 -2.51 -2.09 -1.22
CA GLN A 150 -1.89 -0.98 -1.94
C GLN A 150 -1.60 0.14 -0.95
N VAL A 151 -0.31 0.45 -0.75
CA VAL A 151 0.10 1.65 -0.02
C VAL A 151 -0.36 2.89 -0.80
N ILE A 152 -1.16 3.74 -0.17
CA ILE A 152 -1.63 5.01 -0.74
C ILE A 152 -0.78 6.16 -0.23
N GLU A 153 -0.54 6.21 1.08
CA GLU A 153 0.29 7.22 1.73
C GLU A 153 1.16 6.56 2.79
N MET A 154 2.38 7.07 2.96
CA MET A 154 3.28 6.68 4.03
C MET A 154 3.94 7.92 4.59
N ALA A 155 3.97 8.02 5.91
CA ALA A 155 4.64 9.09 6.64
C ALA A 155 5.55 8.52 7.72
N ILE A 156 6.64 9.23 7.97
CA ILE A 156 7.66 8.86 8.95
C ILE A 156 7.98 10.06 9.84
N SER A 157 8.24 9.83 11.13
CA SER A 157 8.66 10.91 12.03
C SER A 157 9.98 11.53 11.58
N LYS A 158 10.08 12.87 11.65
CA LYS A 158 11.29 13.65 11.33
C LYS A 158 12.48 13.22 12.18
#